data_AF-A0A4U1D292-F1
#
_entry.id   AF-A0A4U1D292-F1
#
_cell.length_a   1.000
_cell.length_b   1.000
_cell.length_c   1.000
_cell.angle_alpha   90.00
_cell.angle_beta   90.00
_cell.angle_gamma   90.00
#
_symmetry.space_group_name_H-M   'P 1'
#
loop_
_entity.id
_entity.type
_entity.pdbx_description
1 polymer ?
#
loop_
_entity_poly.entity_id
_entity_poly.type
_entity_poly.pdbx_seq_one_letter_code
_entity_poly.pdbx_strand_id
1 'polypeptide(L)'
;MSRSDFDLLTETEKMFIRKEHENKFISDTTWMRNAVLNAEANINRKKNKRFIELFPKTHKADKEFNENAIQTILEMEEKNGKSWVDRVYKANGMKTPQKGGK
;
A
#
# COMPACT_ATOMS: atom_id res chain seq x y z
N MET A 1 4.56 17.06 10.78
CA MET A 1 3.54 18.09 10.57
C MET A 1 3.44 18.89 11.86
N SER A 2 3.78 20.17 11.82
CA SER A 2 3.57 21.05 12.97
C SER A 2 2.08 21.40 13.09
N ARG A 3 1.64 21.90 14.25
CA ARG A 3 0.25 22.33 14.43
C ARG A 3 -0.14 23.43 13.43
N SER A 4 0.76 24.37 13.16
CA SER A 4 0.56 25.40 12.15
C SER A 4 0.36 24.82 10.74
N ASP A 5 1.11 23.78 10.37
CA ASP A 5 0.95 23.13 9.06
C ASP A 5 -0.43 22.44 8.93
N PHE A 6 -0.96 21.92 10.04
CA PHE A 6 -2.28 21.29 10.07
C PHE A 6 -3.42 22.32 9.97
N ASP A 7 -3.27 23.46 10.63
CA ASP A 7 -4.29 24.51 10.63
C ASP A 7 -4.44 25.17 9.25
N LEU A 8 -3.40 25.11 8.41
CA LEU A 8 -3.43 25.55 7.01
C LEU A 8 -4.22 24.64 6.06
N LEU A 9 -4.56 23.42 6.48
CA LEU A 9 -5.34 22.49 5.65
C LEU A 9 -6.79 22.93 5.53
N THR A 10 -7.39 22.63 4.38
CA THR A 10 -8.84 22.72 4.19
C THR A 10 -9.57 21.68 5.05
N GLU A 11 -10.84 21.93 5.36
CA GLU A 11 -11.64 20.97 6.14
C GLU A 11 -11.78 19.61 5.44
N THR A 12 -11.80 19.61 4.11
CA THR A 12 -11.83 18.38 3.30
C THR A 12 -10.55 17.56 3.49
N GLU A 13 -9.38 18.19 3.44
CA GLU A 13 -8.10 17.51 3.67
C GLU A 13 -7.98 16.97 5.10
N LYS A 14 -8.43 17.74 6.09
CA LYS A 14 -8.51 17.28 7.48
C LYS A 14 -9.42 16.06 7.62
N MET A 15 -10.56 16.03 6.92
CA MET A 15 -11.45 14.86 6.91
C MET A 15 -10.77 13.62 6.34
N PHE A 16 -10.02 13.74 5.24
CA PHE A 16 -9.24 12.62 4.70
C PHE A 16 -8.22 12.10 5.70
N ILE A 17 -7.47 12.99 6.37
CA ILE A 17 -6.49 12.58 7.38
C ILE A 17 -7.15 11.84 8.55
N ARG A 18 -8.28 12.36 9.05
CA ARG A 18 -9.05 11.70 10.13
C ARG A 18 -9.54 10.33 9.68
N LYS A 19 -10.09 10.24 8.46
CA LYS A 19 -10.57 8.99 7.89
C LYS A 19 -9.45 7.96 7.75
N GLU A 20 -8.29 8.37 7.28
CA GLU A 20 -7.12 7.48 7.17
C GLU A 20 -6.60 7.05 8.54
N HIS A 21 -6.64 7.93 9.55
CA HIS A 21 -6.31 7.55 10.92
C HIS A 21 -7.29 6.50 11.48
N GLU A 22 -8.59 6.66 11.25
CA GLU A 22 -9.60 5.65 11.62
C GLU A 22 -9.36 4.32 10.88
N ASN A 23 -9.13 4.38 9.57
CA ASN A 23 -8.83 3.21 8.75
C ASN A 23 -7.60 2.48 9.28
N LYS A 24 -6.53 3.21 9.63
CA LYS A 24 -5.33 2.65 10.25
C LYS A 24 -5.64 1.97 11.59
N PHE A 25 -6.42 2.61 12.46
CA PHE A 25 -6.79 2.02 13.74
C PHE A 25 -7.58 0.71 13.56
N ILE A 26 -8.55 0.72 12.64
CA ILE A 26 -9.34 -0.47 12.29
C ILE A 26 -8.44 -1.56 11.70
N SER A 27 -7.50 -1.21 10.82
CA SER A 27 -6.59 -2.19 10.24
C SER A 27 -5.67 -2.80 11.30
N ASP A 28 -5.08 -1.97 12.17
CA ASP A 28 -4.12 -2.42 13.19
C ASP A 28 -4.81 -3.37 14.20
N THR A 29 -6.01 -3.02 14.65
CA THR A 29 -6.81 -3.85 15.57
C THR A 29 -7.29 -5.15 14.91
N THR A 30 -7.67 -5.09 13.64
CA THR A 30 -8.05 -6.29 12.86
C THR A 30 -6.85 -7.22 12.69
N TRP A 31 -5.67 -6.69 12.38
CA TRP A 31 -4.45 -7.47 12.25
C TRP A 31 -4.03 -8.13 13.56
N MET A 32 -4.11 -7.39 14.68
CA MET A 32 -3.86 -7.96 16.00
C MET A 32 -4.80 -9.13 16.30
N ARG A 33 -6.11 -8.94 16.09
CA ARG A 33 -7.11 -10.01 16.26
C ARG A 33 -6.77 -11.23 15.42
N ASN A 34 -6.45 -11.03 14.13
CA ASN A 34 -6.13 -12.12 13.22
C ASN A 34 -4.84 -12.85 13.64
N ALA A 35 -3.84 -12.13 14.16
CA ALA A 35 -2.60 -12.72 14.68
C ALA A 35 -2.86 -13.64 15.88
N VAL A 36 -3.69 -13.19 16.83
CA VAL A 36 -4.07 -13.99 18.00
C VAL A 36 -4.82 -15.25 17.59
N LEU A 37 -5.83 -15.12 16.71
CA LEU A 37 -6.60 -16.26 16.22
C LEU A 37 -5.74 -17.26 15.43
N ASN A 38 -4.78 -16.76 14.63
CA ASN A 38 -3.84 -17.61 13.91
C ASN A 38 -2.92 -18.37 14.87
N ALA A 39 -2.43 -17.71 15.92
CA ALA A 39 -1.61 -18.35 16.96
C ALA A 39 -2.38 -19.45 17.69
N GLU A 40 -3.61 -19.18 18.13
CA GLU A 40 -4.49 -20.15 18.77
C GLU A 40 -4.76 -21.36 17.86
N ALA A 41 -5.03 -21.12 16.56
CA ALA A 41 -5.26 -22.18 15.59
C ALA A 41 -4.00 -23.03 15.34
N ASN A 42 -2.80 -22.44 15.38
CA ASN A 42 -1.54 -23.16 15.24
C ASN A 42 -1.17 -23.94 16.52
N ILE A 43 -1.48 -23.44 17.71
CA ILE A 43 -1.29 -24.13 18.99
C ILE A 43 -2.16 -25.40 19.05
N ASN A 44 -3.43 -25.29 18.66
CA ASN A 44 -4.39 -26.41 18.67
C ASN A 44 -4.26 -27.34 17.46
N ARG A 45 -3.18 -27.22 16.68
CA ARG A 45 -3.02 -27.92 15.41
C ARG A 45 -2.53 -29.35 15.63
N LYS A 46 -3.05 -30.30 14.83
CA LYS A 46 -2.61 -31.70 14.87
C LYS A 46 -1.11 -31.82 14.54
N LYS A 47 -0.43 -32.74 15.24
CA LYS A 47 0.97 -33.11 14.96
C LYS A 47 1.16 -33.46 13.48
N ASN A 48 2.28 -33.06 12.90
CA ASN A 48 2.66 -33.25 11.48
C ASN A 48 1.83 -32.46 10.44
N LYS A 49 0.99 -31.49 10.84
CA LYS A 49 0.38 -30.54 9.90
C LYS A 49 1.27 -29.33 9.69
N ARG A 50 1.30 -28.79 8.46
CA ARG A 50 2.06 -27.57 8.12
C ARG A 50 1.54 -26.36 8.88
N PHE A 51 2.44 -25.49 9.34
CA PHE A 51 2.11 -24.22 10.00
C PHE A 51 1.21 -23.35 9.11
N ILE A 52 0.22 -22.67 9.70
CA ILE A 52 -0.60 -21.68 9.00
C ILE A 52 0.10 -20.34 9.09
N GLU A 53 0.62 -19.83 7.98
CA GLU A 53 1.23 -18.50 7.90
C GLU A 53 0.20 -17.41 8.22
N LEU A 54 0.59 -16.40 9.00
CA LEU A 54 -0.27 -15.23 9.30
C LEU A 54 -0.52 -14.40 8.03
N PHE A 55 0.51 -14.21 7.24
CA PHE A 55 0.45 -13.50 5.97
C PHE A 55 0.27 -14.52 4.85
N PRO A 56 -0.92 -14.63 4.25
CA PRO A 56 -1.08 -15.50 3.09
C PRO A 56 -0.18 -14.99 1.96
N LYS A 57 0.41 -15.92 1.21
CA LYS A 57 1.12 -15.58 -0.02
C LYS A 57 0.15 -14.83 -0.93
N THR A 58 0.55 -13.63 -1.37
CA THR A 58 -0.26 -12.80 -2.26
C THR A 58 -0.70 -13.60 -3.47
N HIS A 59 -1.96 -13.44 -3.87
CA HIS A 59 -2.49 -14.07 -5.08
C HIS A 59 -1.57 -13.77 -6.27
N LYS A 60 -1.49 -14.73 -7.21
CA LYS A 60 -0.77 -14.49 -8.47
C LYS A 60 -1.31 -13.21 -9.09
N ALA A 61 -0.40 -12.34 -9.52
CA ALA A 61 -0.74 -11.11 -10.21
C ALA A 61 -1.75 -11.41 -11.33
N ASP A 62 -2.83 -10.62 -11.39
CA ASP A 62 -3.78 -10.67 -12.49
C ASP A 62 -3.05 -10.17 -13.75
N LYS A 63 -2.72 -11.12 -14.63
CA LYS A 63 -1.93 -10.83 -15.83
C LYS A 63 -2.68 -9.88 -16.75
N GLU A 64 -3.98 -10.08 -16.91
CA GLU A 64 -4.80 -9.29 -17.82
C GLU A 64 -4.96 -7.86 -17.29
N PHE A 65 -5.25 -7.70 -15.99
CA PHE A 65 -5.26 -6.38 -15.38
C PHE A 65 -3.93 -5.66 -15.54
N ASN A 66 -2.82 -6.35 -15.28
CA ASN A 66 -1.49 -5.75 -15.37
C ASN A 66 -1.11 -5.38 -16.81
N GLU A 67 -1.40 -6.23 -17.79
CA GLU A 67 -1.16 -5.95 -19.20
C GLU A 67 -1.94 -4.72 -19.65
N ASN A 68 -3.23 -4.63 -19.31
CA ASN A 68 -4.07 -3.48 -19.61
C ASN A 68 -3.61 -2.19 -18.90
N ALA A 69 -3.18 -2.30 -17.64
CA ALA A 69 -2.66 -1.18 -16.88
C ALA A 69 -1.35 -0.66 -17.49
N ILE A 70 -0.43 -1.56 -17.87
CA ILE A 70 0.82 -1.21 -18.55
C ILE A 70 0.53 -0.52 -19.87
N GLN A 71 -0.37 -1.06 -20.68
CA GLN A 71 -0.75 -0.48 -21.97
C GLN A 71 -1.31 0.94 -21.79
N THR A 72 -2.22 1.12 -20.83
CA THR A 72 -2.80 2.43 -20.50
C THR A 72 -1.73 3.43 -20.07
N ILE A 73 -0.77 2.99 -19.25
CA ILE A 73 0.35 3.83 -18.80
C ILE A 73 1.22 4.24 -19.99
N LEU A 74 1.57 3.30 -20.87
CA LEU A 74 2.39 3.59 -22.05
C LEU A 74 1.72 4.58 -23.00
N GLU A 75 0.42 4.41 -23.26
CA GLU A 75 -0.37 5.36 -24.06
C GLU A 75 -0.46 6.75 -23.41
N MET A 76 -0.61 6.79 -22.08
CA MET A 76 -0.59 8.05 -21.34
C MET A 76 0.79 8.72 -21.42
N GLU A 77 1.87 7.94 -21.29
CA GLU A 77 3.24 8.45 -21.39
C GLU A 77 3.57 8.96 -22.80
N GLU A 78 3.05 8.33 -23.85
CA GLU A 78 3.20 8.80 -25.22
C GLU A 78 2.51 10.15 -25.44
N LYS A 79 1.28 10.30 -24.93
CA LYS A 79 0.49 11.53 -25.09
C LYS A 79 0.96 12.69 -24.20
N ASN A 80 1.30 12.39 -22.94
CA ASN A 80 1.50 13.39 -21.89
C ASN A 80 2.96 13.49 -21.39
N GLY A 81 3.84 12.60 -21.85
CA GLY A 81 5.22 12.50 -21.39
C GLY A 81 5.37 11.88 -19.99
N LYS A 82 6.61 11.64 -19.57
CA LYS A 82 6.96 10.96 -18.30
C LYS A 82 7.12 11.88 -17.09
N SER A 83 6.79 13.16 -17.25
CA SER A 83 7.00 14.19 -16.21
C SER A 83 6.19 13.96 -14.94
N TRP A 84 5.14 13.14 -14.98
CA TRP A 84 4.34 12.80 -13.81
C TRP A 84 5.09 11.81 -12.89
N VAL A 85 5.92 10.92 -13.44
CA VAL A 85 6.73 9.97 -12.67
C VAL A 85 7.70 10.74 -11.77
N ASP A 86 8.43 11.70 -12.35
CA ASP A 86 9.36 12.55 -11.61
C ASP A 86 8.67 13.36 -10.51
N ARG A 87 7.44 13.84 -10.78
CA ARG A 87 6.62 14.55 -9.80
C ARG A 87 6.24 13.66 -8.62
N VAL A 88 5.87 12.40 -8.86
CA VAL A 88 5.53 11.43 -7.81
C VAL A 88 6.74 11.10 -6.94
N TYR A 89 7.90 10.83 -7.55
CA TYR A 89 9.12 10.55 -6.78
C TYR A 89 9.53 11.76 -5.93
N LYS A 90 9.52 12.96 -6.51
CA LYS A 90 9.85 14.20 -5.80
C LYS A 90 8.88 14.48 -4.64
N ALA A 91 7.58 14.29 -4.84
CA ALA A 91 6.57 14.49 -3.80
C ALA A 91 6.77 13.52 -2.61
N ASN A 92 7.23 12.30 -2.89
CA ASN A 92 7.52 11.30 -1.87
C ASN A 92 8.95 11.41 -1.29
N GLY A 93 9.71 12.46 -1.61
CA GLY A 93 11.08 12.65 -1.13
C GLY A 93 12.08 11.62 -1.66
N MET A 94 11.74 10.90 -2.72
CA MET A 94 12.56 9.84 -3.32
C MET A 94 13.28 10.36 -4.56
N LYS A 95 14.49 9.83 -4.82
CA LYS A 95 15.20 10.08 -6.08
C LYS A 95 14.60 9.21 -7.17
N THR A 96 14.44 9.76 -8.37
CA THR A 96 14.00 9.01 -9.54
C THR A 96 15.06 7.95 -9.88
N PRO A 97 14.66 6.69 -10.15
CA PRO A 97 15.60 5.64 -10.50
C PRO A 97 16.33 6.01 -11.80
N GLN A 98 17.65 6.08 -11.77
CA GLN A 98 18.44 6.24 -13.00
C GLN A 98 18.42 4.93 -13.79
N LYS A 99 18.19 5.01 -15.10
CA LYS A 99 18.23 3.84 -16.00
C LYS A 99 19.61 3.20 -15.94
N GLY A 100 19.68 1.96 -15.43
CA GLY A 100 20.93 1.23 -15.21
C GLY A 100 21.45 1.42 -13.79
N GLY A 101 20.77 0.82 -12.81
CA GLY A 101 21.32 0.73 -11.45
C GLY A 101 22.61 -0.09 -11.46
N LYS A 102 23.64 0.41 -10.76
CA LYS A 102 24.64 -0.47 -10.13
C LYS A 102 24.02 -1.13 -8.91
#